data_AF-A0A445J1G1-F1
#
_entry.id   AF-A0A445J1G1-F1
#
_cell.length_a   1.000
_cell.length_b   1.000
_cell.length_c   1.000
_cell.angle_alpha   90.00
_cell.angle_beta   90.00
_cell.angle_gamma   90.00
#
_symmetry.space_group_name_H-M   'P 1'
#
loop_
_entity.id
_entity.type
_entity.pdbx_description
1 polymer ?
#
loop_
_entity_poly.entity_id
_entity_poly.type
_entity_poly.pdbx_seq_one_letter_code
_entity_poly.pdbx_strand_id
1 'polypeptide(L)'
;MEERRVSSKPISILVISAHCDTAVPSINVVDSVNHTIYDFYNFPEQMYQHKYPAPGAPQLARRVKELLIKSGFSRVDEDTKPGLDHGARVPLFLMYPEADIPVCQLSVQSQQDGTYHYNFGKALAPLKDESVLIIGSGSAILHLELPGL
;
A
#
# COMPACT_ATOMS: atom_id res chain seq x y z
N MET A 1 -21.82 22.05 -3.18
CA MET A 1 -20.71 21.09 -3.34
C MET A 1 -21.26 19.77 -2.81
N GLU A 2 -21.71 18.89 -3.68
CA GLU A 2 -22.30 17.60 -3.27
C GLU A 2 -21.19 16.71 -2.72
N GLU A 3 -21.29 16.32 -1.45
CA GLU A 3 -20.40 15.32 -0.84
C GLU A 3 -20.66 13.98 -1.54
N ARG A 4 -19.78 13.59 -2.48
CA ARG A 4 -19.79 12.23 -3.04
C ARG A 4 -19.39 11.25 -1.94
N ARG A 5 -20.37 10.76 -1.19
CA ARG A 5 -20.20 9.57 -0.34
C ARG A 5 -19.82 8.40 -1.24
N VAL A 6 -18.65 7.82 -1.00
CA VAL A 6 -18.24 6.54 -1.61
C VAL A 6 -19.13 5.47 -0.99
N SER A 7 -20.25 5.16 -1.67
CA SER A 7 -21.35 4.35 -1.13
C SER A 7 -21.22 2.85 -1.42
N SER A 8 -20.11 2.38 -1.99
CA SER A 8 -19.89 0.96 -2.28
C SER A 8 -18.55 0.50 -1.74
N LYS A 9 -18.55 -0.64 -1.05
CA LYS A 9 -17.34 -1.36 -0.63
C LYS A 9 -16.45 -1.62 -1.86
N PRO A 10 -15.15 -1.30 -1.82
CA PRO A 10 -14.27 -1.53 -2.96
C PRO A 10 -14.07 -3.03 -3.21
N ILE A 11 -13.79 -3.40 -4.46
CA ILE A 11 -13.55 -4.81 -4.81
C ILE A 11 -12.14 -5.27 -4.41
N SER A 12 -11.22 -4.32 -4.28
CA SER A 12 -9.84 -4.53 -3.80
C SER A 12 -9.24 -3.18 -3.37
N ILE A 13 -8.16 -3.25 -2.59
CA ILE A 13 -7.45 -2.08 -2.08
C ILE A 13 -5.99 -2.15 -2.49
N LEU A 14 -5.49 -1.05 -3.06
CA LEU A 14 -4.07 -0.80 -3.27
C LEU A 14 -3.57 0.12 -2.16
N VAL A 15 -2.59 -0.33 -1.38
CA VAL A 15 -1.93 0.52 -0.38
C VAL A 15 -0.53 0.90 -0.85
N ILE A 16 -0.24 2.19 -0.91
CA ILE A 16 1.10 2.72 -1.19
C ILE A 16 1.69 3.13 0.16
N SER A 17 2.68 2.37 0.66
CA SER A 17 3.19 2.54 2.03
C SER A 17 4.57 3.20 2.05
N ALA A 18 4.73 4.26 2.84
CA ALA A 18 6.02 4.91 3.10
C ALA A 18 7.04 3.99 3.81
N HIS A 19 6.59 2.89 4.41
CA HIS A 19 7.44 1.89 5.07
C HIS A 19 8.07 0.90 4.08
N CYS A 20 7.56 0.86 2.86
CA CYS A 20 8.07 0.04 1.78
C CYS A 20 8.81 0.94 0.79
N ASP A 21 10.08 1.21 1.04
CA ASP A 21 10.92 2.06 0.18
C ASP A 21 11.89 1.20 -0.64
N THR A 22 11.77 1.27 -1.97
CA THR A 22 12.56 0.48 -2.90
C THR A 22 13.07 1.34 -4.04
N ALA A 23 14.23 0.98 -4.62
CA ALA A 23 14.85 1.76 -5.69
C ALA A 23 14.03 1.80 -7.00
N VAL A 24 13.20 0.77 -7.23
CA VAL A 24 12.23 0.68 -8.33
C VAL A 24 10.87 0.29 -7.76
N PRO A 25 9.75 0.64 -8.43
CA PRO A 25 8.43 0.23 -7.98
C PRO A 25 8.37 -1.29 -7.76
N SER A 26 7.97 -1.71 -6.56
CA SER A 26 7.79 -3.10 -6.18
C SER A 26 6.36 -3.29 -5.67
N ILE A 27 5.62 -4.20 -6.31
CA ILE A 27 4.26 -4.56 -5.93
C ILE A 27 4.26 -5.94 -5.30
N ASN A 28 3.63 -6.10 -4.13
CA ASN A 28 3.49 -7.42 -3.55
C ASN A 28 2.49 -8.28 -4.34
N VAL A 29 2.82 -9.55 -4.55
CA VAL A 29 1.98 -10.52 -5.25
C VAL A 29 1.75 -11.71 -4.32
N VAL A 30 0.54 -11.79 -3.78
CA VAL A 30 0.16 -12.79 -2.78
C VAL A 30 -1.08 -13.53 -3.26
N ASP A 31 -0.97 -14.83 -3.50
CA ASP A 31 -2.10 -15.66 -3.95
C ASP A 31 -3.01 -16.15 -2.82
N SER A 32 -2.58 -16.01 -1.56
CA SER A 32 -3.29 -16.47 -0.37
C SER A 32 -3.68 -15.31 0.56
N VAL A 33 -3.20 -15.32 1.80
CA VAL A 33 -3.47 -14.31 2.82
C VAL A 33 -2.18 -13.54 3.09
N ASN A 34 -2.28 -12.21 3.21
CA ASN A 34 -1.15 -11.39 3.60
C ASN A 34 -0.74 -11.70 5.06
N HIS A 35 0.55 -11.96 5.27
CA HIS A 35 1.12 -12.04 6.62
C HIS A 35 1.46 -10.66 7.17
N THR A 36 1.72 -10.59 8.47
CA THR A 36 2.15 -9.36 9.12
C THR A 36 3.65 -9.19 8.98
N ILE A 37 4.08 -8.08 8.38
CA ILE A 37 5.48 -7.64 8.41
C ILE A 37 5.64 -6.79 9.68
N TYR A 38 6.61 -7.17 10.52
CA TYR A 38 7.02 -6.38 11.69
C TYR A 38 8.22 -5.53 11.30
N ASP A 39 7.94 -4.33 10.82
CA ASP A 39 8.90 -3.33 10.33
C ASP A 39 9.18 -2.21 11.35
N PHE A 40 8.74 -2.38 12.61
CA PHE A 40 8.94 -1.46 13.72
C PHE A 40 9.42 -2.20 14.97
N TYR A 41 10.22 -1.53 15.80
CA TYR A 41 10.86 -2.07 17.01
C TYR A 41 10.76 -1.09 18.18
N ASN A 42 10.98 -1.56 19.41
CA ASN A 42 10.89 -0.78 20.66
C ASN A 42 9.48 -0.26 21.01
N PHE A 43 8.43 -0.92 20.55
CA PHE A 43 7.05 -0.64 20.95
C PHE A 43 6.56 -1.62 22.04
N PRO A 44 5.46 -1.31 22.75
CA PRO A 44 4.84 -2.25 23.68
C PRO A 44 4.48 -3.58 23.01
N GLU A 45 4.62 -4.70 23.73
CA GLU A 45 4.41 -6.05 23.22
C GLU A 45 3.03 -6.24 22.56
N GLN A 46 2.01 -5.56 23.07
CA GLN A 46 0.65 -5.60 22.54
C GLN A 46 0.59 -5.20 21.06
N MET A 47 1.46 -4.28 20.61
CA MET A 47 1.51 -3.84 19.20
C MET A 47 1.92 -4.97 18.25
N TYR A 48 2.66 -5.98 18.74
CA TYR A 48 3.11 -7.13 17.96
C TYR A 48 2.06 -8.25 17.89
N GLN A 49 0.97 -8.16 18.65
CA GLN A 49 -0.07 -9.20 18.67
C GLN A 49 -1.12 -8.98 17.57
N HIS A 50 -1.20 -7.77 17.01
CA HIS A 50 -2.23 -7.41 16.03
C HIS A 50 -1.86 -7.84 14.60
N LYS A 51 -2.65 -8.77 14.06
CA LYS A 51 -2.57 -9.23 12.67
C LYS A 51 -3.73 -8.66 11.85
N TYR A 52 -3.51 -8.47 10.56
CA TYR A 52 -4.54 -8.08 9.60
C TYR A 52 -4.51 -9.04 8.40
N PRO A 53 -5.25 -10.17 8.47
CA PRO A 53 -5.13 -11.29 7.54
C PRO A 53 -5.94 -11.06 6.25
N ALA A 54 -5.74 -9.93 5.59
CA ALA A 54 -6.44 -9.64 4.34
C ALA A 54 -6.02 -10.60 3.20
N PRO A 55 -6.96 -11.09 2.37
CA PRO A 55 -6.63 -11.82 1.16
C PRO A 55 -5.67 -11.01 0.28
N GLY A 56 -4.73 -11.68 -0.39
CA GLY A 56 -3.91 -11.05 -1.41
C GLY A 56 -4.73 -10.70 -2.67
N ALA A 57 -4.29 -9.69 -3.41
CA ALA A 57 -4.95 -9.24 -4.64
C ALA A 57 -4.04 -9.40 -5.88
N PRO A 58 -3.71 -10.63 -6.31
CA PRO A 58 -2.72 -10.86 -7.37
C PRO A 58 -3.18 -10.32 -8.74
N GLN A 59 -4.49 -10.29 -9.01
CA GLN A 59 -5.02 -9.67 -10.23
C GLN A 59 -4.82 -8.15 -10.20
N LEU A 60 -5.06 -7.50 -9.06
CA LEU A 60 -4.80 -6.08 -8.89
C LEU A 60 -3.30 -5.78 -9.02
N ALA A 61 -2.43 -6.61 -8.44
CA ALA A 61 -0.98 -6.44 -8.53
C ALA A 61 -0.48 -6.48 -10.00
N ARG A 62 -0.96 -7.45 -10.79
CA ARG A 62 -0.68 -7.51 -12.24
C ARG A 62 -1.19 -6.26 -12.95
N ARG A 63 -2.41 -5.82 -12.63
CA ARG A 63 -3.02 -4.62 -13.21
C ARG A 63 -2.23 -3.35 -12.92
N VAL A 64 -1.77 -3.18 -11.68
CA VAL A 64 -0.90 -2.07 -11.26
C VAL A 64 0.39 -2.06 -12.07
N LYS A 65 1.06 -3.21 -12.16
CA LYS A 65 2.28 -3.36 -12.95
C LYS A 65 2.05 -2.98 -14.41
N GLU A 66 0.99 -3.48 -15.04
CA GLU A 66 0.65 -3.13 -16.42
C GLU A 66 0.45 -1.62 -16.63
N LEU A 67 -0.26 -0.95 -15.72
CA LEU A 67 -0.53 0.48 -15.81
C LEU A 67 0.75 1.31 -15.69
N LEU A 68 1.64 0.95 -14.77
CA LEU A 68 2.94 1.61 -14.60
C LEU A 68 3.82 1.41 -15.85
N ILE A 69 3.97 0.17 -16.33
CA ILE A 69 4.77 -0.10 -17.54
C ILE A 69 4.23 0.66 -18.76
N LYS A 70 2.90 0.66 -18.99
CA LYS A 70 2.26 1.39 -20.09
C LYS A 70 2.45 2.91 -19.99
N SER A 71 2.67 3.43 -18.78
CA SER A 71 2.88 4.86 -18.52
C SER A 71 4.35 5.27 -18.58
N GLY A 72 5.25 4.37 -18.97
CA GLY A 72 6.66 4.68 -19.20
C GLY A 72 7.61 4.34 -18.05
N PHE A 73 7.14 3.67 -16.99
CA PHE A 73 8.03 3.11 -15.96
C PHE A 73 8.76 1.92 -16.56
N SER A 74 10.09 1.95 -16.58
CA SER A 74 10.92 0.94 -17.27
C SER A 74 10.91 -0.43 -16.60
N ARG A 75 10.66 -0.47 -15.29
CA ARG A 75 10.69 -1.68 -14.47
C ARG A 75 9.74 -1.56 -13.29
N VAL A 76 9.01 -2.64 -13.02
CA VAL A 76 8.22 -2.85 -11.82
C VAL A 76 8.46 -4.27 -11.34
N ASP A 77 8.99 -4.39 -10.13
CA ASP A 77 9.30 -5.66 -9.49
C ASP A 77 8.04 -6.26 -8.85
N GLU A 78 8.01 -7.60 -8.80
CA GLU A 78 6.99 -8.35 -8.08
C GLU A 78 7.63 -8.93 -6.82
N ASP A 79 7.17 -8.50 -5.65
CA ASP A 79 7.57 -9.08 -4.38
C ASP A 79 6.63 -10.23 -4.02
N THR A 80 7.14 -11.45 -4.12
CA THR A 80 6.38 -12.65 -3.76
C THR A 80 6.47 -12.97 -2.26
N LYS A 81 7.13 -12.12 -1.45
CA LYS A 81 7.11 -12.27 0.00
C LYS A 81 5.74 -11.83 0.52
N PRO A 82 4.95 -12.74 1.09
CA PRO A 82 3.63 -12.39 1.59
C PRO A 82 3.73 -11.43 2.78
N GLY A 83 3.15 -10.24 2.65
CA GLY A 83 2.78 -9.46 3.81
C GLY A 83 2.48 -7.99 3.59
N LEU A 84 1.98 -7.37 4.66
CA LEU A 84 1.69 -5.95 4.80
C LEU A 84 2.51 -5.37 5.96
N ASP A 85 3.20 -4.26 5.70
CA ASP A 85 3.89 -3.49 6.73
C ASP A 85 2.90 -2.73 7.64
N HIS A 86 3.36 -2.17 8.76
CA HIS A 86 2.44 -1.49 9.67
C HIS A 86 1.80 -0.24 9.05
N GLY A 87 2.52 0.47 8.19
CA GLY A 87 2.01 1.62 7.44
C GLY A 87 0.81 1.22 6.59
N ALA A 88 0.82 0.03 6.00
CA ALA A 88 -0.32 -0.50 5.28
C ALA A 88 -1.43 -1.02 6.21
N ARG A 89 -1.10 -1.72 7.29
CA ARG A 89 -2.09 -2.39 8.17
C ARG A 89 -2.92 -1.43 9.02
N VAL A 90 -2.31 -0.40 9.60
CA VAL A 90 -3.01 0.51 10.52
C VAL A 90 -4.24 1.18 9.89
N PRO A 91 -4.15 1.84 8.73
CA PRO A 91 -5.33 2.44 8.11
C PRO A 91 -6.39 1.40 7.73
N LEU A 92 -5.96 0.21 7.27
CA LEU A 92 -6.88 -0.87 6.93
C LEU A 92 -7.66 -1.37 8.15
N PHE A 93 -6.99 -1.55 9.30
CA PHE A 93 -7.63 -1.96 10.55
C PHE A 93 -8.71 -0.96 11.00
N LEU A 94 -8.47 0.34 10.81
CA LEU A 94 -9.42 1.40 11.17
C LEU A 94 -10.61 1.50 10.20
N MET A 95 -10.37 1.28 8.91
CA MET A 95 -11.40 1.45 7.87
C MET A 95 -12.20 0.19 7.57
N TYR A 96 -11.56 -0.99 7.62
CA TYR A 96 -12.11 -2.28 7.22
C TYR A 96 -11.69 -3.40 8.19
N PRO A 97 -12.14 -3.37 9.46
CA PRO A 97 -11.65 -4.26 10.51
C PRO A 97 -11.84 -5.76 10.23
N GLU A 98 -12.82 -6.12 9.40
CA GLU A 98 -13.12 -7.52 9.04
C GLU A 98 -12.05 -8.17 8.14
N ALA A 99 -11.13 -7.39 7.56
CA ALA A 99 -10.05 -7.88 6.69
C ALA A 99 -10.52 -8.79 5.52
N ASP A 100 -11.71 -8.54 4.99
CA ASP A 100 -12.35 -9.39 3.97
C ASP A 100 -12.26 -8.83 2.54
N ILE A 101 -11.59 -7.69 2.36
CA ILE A 101 -11.31 -7.09 1.05
C ILE A 101 -9.89 -7.48 0.61
N PRO A 102 -9.68 -7.96 -0.63
CA PRO A 102 -8.34 -8.23 -1.15
C PRO A 102 -7.43 -6.99 -1.16
N VAL A 103 -6.19 -7.14 -0.71
CA VAL A 103 -5.20 -6.06 -0.60
C VAL A 103 -3.91 -6.42 -1.32
N CYS A 104 -3.33 -5.44 -2.01
CA CYS A 104 -1.92 -5.43 -2.36
C CYS A 104 -1.24 -4.13 -1.90
N GLN A 105 0.07 -4.21 -1.68
CA GLN A 105 0.95 -3.16 -1.21
C GLN A 105 1.97 -2.83 -2.29
N LEU A 106 2.15 -1.54 -2.53
CA LEU A 106 3.08 -0.96 -3.49
C LEU A 106 4.09 -0.06 -2.75
N SER A 107 5.35 -0.22 -3.11
CA SER A 107 6.45 0.59 -2.58
C SER A 107 6.35 2.06 -2.97
N VAL A 108 7.02 2.92 -2.21
CA VAL A 108 7.44 4.26 -2.61
C VAL A 108 8.92 4.26 -3.06
N GLN A 109 9.34 5.33 -3.74
CA GLN A 109 10.71 5.55 -4.23
C GLN A 109 11.23 6.86 -3.64
N SER A 110 11.73 6.86 -2.41
CA SER A 110 12.09 8.12 -1.70
C SER A 110 13.17 8.96 -2.38
N GLN A 111 13.97 8.35 -3.25
CA GLN A 111 15.06 9.01 -3.99
C GLN A 111 14.57 9.70 -5.27
N GLN A 112 13.28 9.61 -5.59
CA GLN A 112 12.68 10.26 -6.76
C GLN A 112 12.02 11.58 -6.39
N ASP A 113 11.74 12.42 -7.39
CA ASP A 113 11.17 13.74 -7.19
C ASP A 113 9.63 13.75 -7.17
N GLY A 114 9.05 14.91 -6.86
CA GLY A 114 7.60 15.07 -6.86
C GLY A 114 6.96 14.83 -8.25
N THR A 115 7.68 15.10 -9.34
CA THR A 115 7.19 14.86 -10.70
C THR A 115 7.04 13.37 -10.97
N TYR A 116 8.01 12.56 -10.55
CA TYR A 116 7.95 11.11 -10.60
C TYR A 116 6.72 10.58 -9.88
N HIS A 117 6.50 10.99 -8.62
CA HIS A 117 5.36 10.53 -7.82
C HIS A 117 4.01 11.07 -8.33
N TYR A 118 3.98 12.27 -8.91
CA TYR A 118 2.79 12.77 -9.58
C TYR A 118 2.41 11.91 -10.79
N ASN A 119 3.40 11.58 -11.64
CA ASN A 119 3.18 10.70 -12.79
C ASN A 119 2.82 9.27 -12.36
N PHE A 120 3.38 8.80 -11.25
CA PHE A 120 3.04 7.52 -10.62
C PHE A 120 1.56 7.47 -10.23
N GLY A 121 1.07 8.49 -9.49
CA GLY A 121 -0.34 8.59 -9.15
C GLY A 121 -1.24 8.72 -10.39
N LYS A 122 -0.81 9.48 -11.40
CA LYS A 122 -1.54 9.65 -12.66
C LYS A 122 -1.66 8.33 -13.44
N ALA A 123 -0.62 7.49 -13.44
CA ALA A 123 -0.64 6.17 -14.06
C ALA A 123 -1.67 5.22 -13.40
N LEU A 124 -1.91 5.37 -12.10
CA LEU A 124 -2.83 4.53 -11.33
C LEU A 124 -4.29 5.04 -11.35
N ALA A 125 -4.55 6.22 -11.89
CA ALA A 125 -5.89 6.82 -11.94
C ALA A 125 -6.99 5.90 -12.52
N PRO A 126 -6.75 5.06 -13.55
CA PRO A 126 -7.77 4.15 -14.08
C PRO A 126 -8.34 3.14 -13.07
N LEU A 127 -7.58 2.80 -12.02
CA LEU A 127 -8.02 1.84 -10.99
C LEU A 127 -9.29 2.32 -10.25
N LYS A 128 -9.51 3.64 -10.19
CA LYS A 128 -10.71 4.22 -9.59
C LYS A 128 -11.99 3.77 -10.29
N ASP A 129 -11.96 3.69 -11.62
CA ASP A 129 -13.09 3.24 -12.43
C ASP A 129 -13.27 1.72 -12.36
N GLU A 130 -12.24 1.00 -11.89
CA GLU A 130 -12.23 -0.44 -11.62
C GLU A 130 -12.68 -0.78 -10.18
N SER A 131 -13.27 0.19 -9.45
CA SER A 131 -13.73 0.03 -8.05
C SER A 131 -12.61 -0.36 -7.07
N VAL A 132 -11.37 0.03 -7.37
CA VAL A 132 -10.22 -0.11 -6.48
C VAL A 132 -10.11 1.13 -5.60
N LEU A 133 -9.96 0.90 -4.30
CA LEU A 133 -9.58 1.98 -3.38
C LEU A 133 -8.05 2.09 -3.32
N ILE A 134 -7.51 3.28 -3.58
CA ILE A 134 -6.09 3.57 -3.41
C ILE A 134 -5.90 4.32 -2.09
N ILE A 135 -5.02 3.80 -1.23
CA ILE A 135 -4.64 4.42 0.05
C ILE A 135 -3.16 4.76 0.00
N GLY A 136 -2.82 6.05 0.08
CA GLY A 136 -1.45 6.47 0.40
C GLY A 136 -1.28 6.55 1.91
N SER A 137 -0.33 5.81 2.47
CA SER A 137 -0.04 5.78 3.91
C SER A 137 1.37 6.29 4.20
N GLY A 138 1.45 7.31 5.05
CA GLY A 138 2.69 7.97 5.42
C GLY A 138 2.40 9.23 6.24
N SER A 139 3.41 10.08 6.41
CA SER A 139 3.26 11.36 7.09
C SER A 139 3.72 12.52 6.21
N ALA A 140 2.98 13.63 6.24
CA ALA A 140 3.41 14.88 5.59
C ALA A 140 4.59 15.54 6.33
N ILE A 141 4.74 15.24 7.63
CA ILE A 141 5.85 15.71 8.48
C ILE A 141 6.33 14.52 9.29
N LEU A 142 7.61 14.17 9.17
CA LEU A 142 8.22 13.12 9.99
C LEU A 142 9.29 13.75 10.89
N HIS A 143 9.02 13.79 12.19
CA HIS A 143 10.01 14.09 13.23
C HIS A 143 9.94 12.96 14.26
N LEU A 144 11.04 12.23 14.42
CA LEU A 144 11.16 11.16 15.40
C LEU A 144 12.11 11.63 16.48
N GLU A 145 11.58 11.87 17.69
CA GLU A 145 12.43 12.01 18.86
C GLU A 145 13.03 10.63 19.17
N LEU A 146 14.35 10.51 19.04
CA LEU A 146 15.07 9.33 19.46
C LEU A 146 15.45 9.52 20.93
N PRO A 147 14.90 8.74 21.87
CA PRO A 147 15.29 8.86 23.27
C PRO A 147 16.76 8.43 23.42
N GLY A 148 17.61 9.34 23.90
CA GLY A 148 19.01 9.07 24.25
C GLY A 148 20.09 9.59 23.29
N LEU A 149 19.77 10.58 22.45
CA LEU A 149 20.76 11.48 21.82
C LEU A 149 20.81 12.82 22.56
#